data_AF-A0A2Z5G4T2-F1
#
_entry.id   AF-A0A2Z5G4T2-F1
#
_cell.length_a   1.000
_cell.length_b   1.000
_cell.length_c   1.000
_cell.angle_alpha   90.00
_cell.angle_beta   90.00
_cell.angle_gamma   90.00
#
_symmetry.space_group_name_H-M   'P 1'
#
loop_
_entity.id
_entity.type
_entity.pdbx_description
1 polymer ?
#
loop_
_entity_poly.entity_id
_entity_poly.type
_entity_poly.pdbx_seq_one_letter_code
_entity_poly.pdbx_strand_id
1 'polypeptide(L)' 'MQICSFLPSATEILYALDLGDSVPGVTFECDYPPQAASKPIGGDP' A
#
# COMPACT_ATOMS: atom_id res chain seq x y z
N MET A 1 0.92 -0.30 -14.33
CA MET A 1 -0.38 -0.85 -13.86
C MET A 1 -0.61 -0.30 -12.46
N GLN A 2 -1.84 0.08 -12.10
CA GLN A 2 -2.14 0.70 -10.80
C GLN A 2 -2.94 -0.30 -9.95
N ILE A 3 -2.39 -0.73 -8.82
CA ILE A 3 -2.98 -1.74 -7.93
C ILE A 3 -3.52 -1.05 -6.68
N CYS A 4 -4.84 -1.04 -6.51
CA CYS A 4 -5.45 -0.56 -5.28
C CYS A 4 -5.44 -1.69 -4.24
N SER A 5 -4.75 -1.48 -3.11
CA SER A 5 -4.72 -2.42 -1.99
C SER A 5 -5.41 -1.81 -0.78
N PHE A 6 -6.47 -2.46 -0.31
CA PHE A 6 -7.24 -2.04 0.87
C PHE A 6 -7.00 -2.93 2.09
N LEU A 7 -6.25 -4.03 1.92
CA LEU A 7 -5.92 -4.98 2.97
C LEU A 7 -4.44 -4.86 3.32
N PRO A 8 -4.06 -4.67 4.59
CA PRO A 8 -2.66 -4.57 5.01
C PRO A 8 -1.82 -5.75 4.51
N SER A 9 -2.34 -6.98 4.67
CA SER A 9 -1.68 -8.20 4.20
C SER A 9 -1.47 -8.22 2.67
N ALA A 10 -2.39 -7.66 1.88
CA ALA A 10 -2.21 -7.59 0.42
C ALA A 10 -1.12 -6.56 0.06
N THR A 11 -1.07 -5.43 0.77
CA THR A 11 -0.01 -4.43 0.61
C THR A 11 1.36 -5.04 0.93
N GLU A 12 1.48 -5.80 2.01
CA GLU A 12 2.72 -6.50 2.38
C GLU A 12 3.18 -7.49 1.30
N ILE A 13 2.25 -8.28 0.75
CA ILE A 13 2.55 -9.22 -0.33
C ILE A 13 3.05 -8.48 -1.57
N LEU A 14 2.44 -7.34 -1.92
CA LEU A 14 2.87 -6.54 -3.07
C LEU A 14 4.28 -5.98 -2.88
N TYR A 15 4.61 -5.50 -1.67
CA TYR A 15 5.97 -5.08 -1.36
C TYR A 15 6.97 -6.24 -1.36
N ALA A 16 6.59 -7.41 -0.86
CA ALA A 16 7.42 -8.61 -0.91
C ALA A 16 7.72 -9.08 -2.35
N LEU A 17 6.86 -8.73 -3.30
CA LEU A 17 7.01 -9.05 -4.72
C LEU A 17 7.68 -7.94 -5.54
N ASP A 18 8.22 -6.89 -4.91
CA ASP A 18 8.78 -5.71 -5.60
C ASP A 18 7.75 -4.97 -6.48
N LEU A 19 6.47 -5.15 -6.15
CA LEU A 19 5.33 -4.46 -6.78
C LEU A 19 4.82 -3.29 -5.93
N GLY A 20 5.57 -2.94 -4.88
CA GLY A 20 5.31 -1.79 -4.02
C GLY A 20 5.01 -0.56 -4.87
N ASP A 21 5.89 -0.14 -5.76
CA ASP A 21 5.73 1.09 -6.57
C ASP A 21 4.48 1.12 -7.46
N SER A 22 3.86 -0.02 -7.74
CA SER A 22 2.60 -0.10 -8.49
C SER A 22 1.35 0.19 -7.65
N VAL A 23 1.50 0.38 -6.33
CA VAL A 23 0.42 0.75 -5.40
C VAL A 23 0.41 2.27 -5.23
N PRO A 24 -0.52 3.02 -5.85
CA PRO A 24 -0.56 4.48 -5.78
C PRO A 24 -0.95 5.02 -4.40
N GLY A 25 -1.65 4.23 -3.60
CA GLY A 25 -2.13 4.64 -2.28
C GLY A 25 -2.57 3.43 -1.46
N VAL A 26 -2.54 3.58 -0.14
CA VAL A 26 -2.83 2.54 0.84
C VAL A 26 -3.90 3.03 1.83
N THR A 27 -4.43 2.18 2.69
CA THR A 27 -5.31 2.62 3.80
C THR A 27 -4.48 2.95 5.04
N PHE A 28 -5.07 3.64 6.03
CA PHE A 28 -4.39 3.98 7.29
C PHE A 28 -3.95 2.74 8.09
N GLU A 29 -4.58 1.60 7.84
CA GLU A 29 -4.24 0.31 8.44
C GLU A 29 -3.02 -0.35 7.78
N CYS A 30 -2.54 0.16 6.64
CA CYS A 30 -1.38 -0.38 5.93
C CYS A 30 -0.09 0.33 6.37
N ASP A 31 0.41 -0.01 7.55
CA ASP A 31 1.60 0.57 8.17
C ASP A 31 2.90 -0.22 7.90
N TYR A 32 2.80 -1.43 7.32
CA TYR A 32 3.93 -2.29 7.02
C TYR A 32 4.00 -2.70 5.53
N PRO A 33 5.19 -2.74 4.92
CA PRO A 33 6.50 -2.26 5.43
C PRO A 33 6.53 -0.71 5.56
N PRO A 34 7.54 -0.10 6.22
CA PRO A 34 7.59 1.35 6.45
C PRO A 34 7.45 2.21 5.17
N GLN A 35 7.83 1.66 4.01
CA GLN A 35 7.61 2.30 2.72
C GLN A 35 6.12 2.39 2.34
N ALA A 36 5.28 1.44 2.76
CA ALA A 36 3.83 1.48 2.61
C ALA A 36 3.23 2.66 3.37
N ALA A 37 3.66 2.91 4.61
CA ALA A 37 3.21 4.04 5.43
C ALA A 37 3.58 5.42 4.84
N SER A 38 4.55 5.47 3.92
CA SER A 38 4.94 6.71 3.22
C SER A 38 4.01 7.06 2.05
N LYS A 39 3.07 6.16 1.70
CA LYS A 39 2.14 6.38 0.58
C LYS A 39 0.93 7.19 1.01
N PRO A 40 0.31 7.92 0.05
CA PRO A 40 -0.89 8.66 0.34
C PRO A 40 -1.98 7.69 0.82
N ILE A 41 -2.59 8.03 1.95
CA ILE A 41 -3.70 7.27 2.50
C ILE A 41 -4.94 7.57 1.65
N GLY A 42 -5.37 6.59 0.87
CA GLY A 42 -6.53 6.67 0.01
C GLY A 42 -7.80 6.49 0.82
N GLY A 43 -8.33 7.60 1.35
CA GLY A 43 -9.61 7.59 2.05
C GLY A 43 -9.67 8.53 3.25
N ASP A 44 -9.46 9.82 3.03
CA ASP A 44 -10.11 10.91 3.79
C ASP A 44 -10.01 12.18 2.91
N PRO A 45 -11.06 13.02 2.80
CA PRO A 45 -10.97 14.33 2.13
C PRO A 45 -10.00 15.31 2.81
#